data_AF-A0AA36EPD9-F1
#
_entry.id   AF-A0AA36EPD9-F1
#
_cell.length_a   1.000
_cell.length_b   1.000
_cell.length_c   1.000
_cell.angle_alpha   90.00
_cell.angle_beta   90.00
_cell.angle_gamma   90.00
#
_symmetry.space_group_name_H-M   'P 1'
#
loop_
_entity.id
_entity.type
_entity.pdbx_description
1 polymer ?
#
loop_
_entity_poly.entity_id
_entity_poly.type
_entity_poly.pdbx_seq_one_letter_code
_entity_poly.pdbx_strand_id
1 'polypeptide(L)'
;MVIELLGSNLQELLDRCGGKFSLKKVLMLANQLIEAVECMHDKGVIHRDIKPENLLMGLGSNVCQVAVQLCVPYRFWPCKQQGRRNDMESLAYVLVYFLKGSLPWQGLSAGSNEEEINEDVMRKKFAIKPEELCESCPPEFAVWITSCQCTHFEDMPYYTSIKARCRRLFKSKGYVFDYEYDSAETPKNDIKLGTSVEKPGIILATQDIHDLVEPFSRIRIISEDVLDLKES
;
A
#
# COMPACT_ATOMS: atom_id res chain seq x y z
N MET A 1 -12.68 -19.08 -1.95
CA MET A 1 -12.55 -17.64 -2.27
C MET A 1 -11.44 -17.08 -1.39
N VAL A 2 -10.33 -16.60 -1.96
CA VAL A 2 -9.09 -16.22 -1.21
C VAL A 2 -9.29 -15.12 -0.16
N ILE A 3 -10.44 -14.45 -0.20
CA ILE A 3 -10.90 -13.46 0.78
C ILE A 3 -11.11 -14.01 2.19
N GLU A 4 -11.09 -15.34 2.39
CA GLU A 4 -11.15 -15.95 3.74
C GLU A 4 -9.80 -15.95 4.49
N LEU A 5 -8.69 -15.60 3.82
CA LEU A 5 -7.32 -15.58 4.40
C LEU A 5 -6.73 -14.17 4.59
N LEU A 6 -7.42 -13.13 4.10
CA LEU A 6 -7.03 -11.73 4.24
C LEU A 6 -8.13 -10.98 5.00
N GLY A 7 -7.71 -10.03 5.82
CA GLY A 7 -8.58 -9.23 6.67
C GLY A 7 -9.14 -8.02 5.92
N SER A 8 -9.74 -7.11 6.68
CA SER A 8 -10.27 -5.84 6.16
C SER A 8 -9.23 -5.09 5.32
N ASN A 9 -9.67 -4.46 4.24
CA ASN A 9 -8.82 -3.50 3.51
C ASN A 9 -8.53 -2.25 4.36
N LEU A 10 -7.52 -1.48 3.95
CA LEU A 10 -7.11 -0.29 4.69
C LEU A 10 -8.17 0.82 4.64
N GLN A 11 -9.10 0.82 3.67
CA GLN A 11 -10.24 1.75 3.66
C GLN A 11 -11.19 1.44 4.82
N GLU A 12 -11.61 0.19 4.96
CA GLU A 12 -12.46 -0.26 6.07
C GLU A 12 -11.80 -0.03 7.42
N LEU A 13 -10.48 -0.23 7.51
CA LEU A 13 -9.72 0.06 8.73
C LEU A 13 -9.70 1.57 9.03
N LEU A 14 -9.56 2.42 8.02
CA LEU A 14 -9.60 3.87 8.17
C LEU A 14 -10.95 4.36 8.68
N ASP A 15 -12.04 3.80 8.14
CA ASP A 15 -13.41 4.14 8.54
C ASP A 15 -13.66 3.77 10.00
N ARG A 16 -13.14 2.62 10.45
CA ARG A 16 -13.21 2.19 11.87
C ARG A 16 -12.40 3.10 12.81
N CYS A 17 -11.33 3.72 12.31
CA CYS A 17 -10.49 4.64 13.08
C CYS A 17 -11.01 6.09 13.08
N GLY A 18 -12.23 6.34 12.60
CA GLY A 18 -12.79 7.69 12.53
C GLY A 18 -12.20 8.54 11.39
N GLY A 19 -11.68 7.89 10.35
CA GLY A 19 -11.26 8.52 9.11
C GLY A 19 -9.80 8.98 9.07
N LYS A 20 -8.98 8.74 10.10
CA LYS A 20 -7.54 9.09 10.10
C LYS A 20 -6.71 8.05 10.85
N PHE A 21 -5.46 7.88 10.43
CA PHE A 21 -4.46 7.10 11.15
C PHE A 21 -3.43 8.00 11.83
N SER A 22 -2.86 7.49 12.93
CA SER A 22 -1.72 8.13 13.59
C SER A 22 -0.48 8.08 12.69
N LEU A 23 0.43 9.04 12.88
CA LEU A 23 1.70 9.07 12.12
C LEU A 23 2.52 7.78 12.33
N LYS A 24 2.53 7.24 13.56
CA LYS A 24 3.19 5.96 13.87
C LYS A 24 2.66 4.85 12.97
N LYS A 25 1.33 4.68 12.89
CA LYS A 25 0.65 3.68 12.06
C LYS A 25 0.97 3.87 10.58
N VAL A 26 0.86 5.10 10.07
CA VAL A 26 1.15 5.40 8.66
C VAL A 26 2.61 5.06 8.30
N LEU A 27 3.57 5.36 9.16
CA LEU A 27 4.98 5.04 8.91
C LEU A 27 5.28 3.54 9.00
N MET A 28 4.57 2.79 9.84
CA MET A 28 4.65 1.33 9.89
C MET A 28 4.09 0.69 8.63
N LEU A 29 2.92 1.14 8.17
CA LEU A 29 2.31 0.73 6.91
C LEU A 29 3.23 1.08 5.73
N ALA A 30 3.78 2.30 5.69
CA ALA A 30 4.68 2.74 4.63
C ALA A 30 5.90 1.81 4.50
N ASN A 31 6.49 1.38 5.61
CA ASN A 31 7.63 0.46 5.55
C ASN A 31 7.28 -0.87 4.87
N GLN A 32 6.11 -1.44 5.17
CA GLN A 32 5.67 -2.71 4.57
C GLN A 32 5.23 -2.54 3.11
N LEU A 33 4.45 -1.50 2.83
CA LEU A 33 3.92 -1.22 1.49
C LEU A 33 5.01 -0.90 0.47
N ILE A 34 6.03 -0.13 0.85
CA ILE A 34 7.16 0.14 -0.05
C ILE A 34 7.92 -1.14 -0.38
N GLU A 35 8.16 -2.01 0.61
CA GLU A 35 8.81 -3.31 0.37
C GLU A 35 7.95 -4.20 -0.55
N ALA A 36 6.62 -4.13 -0.46
CA ALA A 36 5.71 -4.90 -1.30
C ALA A 36 5.73 -4.42 -2.76
N VAL A 37 5.61 -3.11 -2.98
CA VAL A 37 5.65 -2.51 -4.31
C VAL A 37 7.03 -2.69 -4.97
N GLU A 38 8.12 -2.53 -4.22
CA GLU A 38 9.47 -2.81 -4.70
C GLU A 38 9.59 -4.25 -5.21
N CYS A 39 9.11 -5.21 -4.43
CA CYS A 39 9.11 -6.61 -4.84
C CYS A 39 8.31 -6.85 -6.12
N MET A 40 7.11 -6.26 -6.24
CA MET A 40 6.30 -6.37 -7.46
C MET A 40 7.10 -5.87 -8.67
N HIS A 41 7.71 -4.70 -8.53
CA HIS A 41 8.49 -4.06 -9.58
C HIS A 41 9.74 -4.87 -9.99
N ASP A 42 10.42 -5.50 -9.03
CA ASP A 42 11.56 -6.39 -9.27
C ASP A 42 11.17 -7.62 -10.11
N LYS A 43 9.91 -8.05 -10.00
CA LYS A 43 9.33 -9.15 -10.80
C LYS A 43 8.75 -8.69 -12.14
N GLY A 44 8.94 -7.41 -12.50
CA GLY A 44 8.39 -6.83 -13.73
C GLY A 44 6.89 -6.52 -13.66
N VAL A 45 6.28 -6.64 -12.49
CA VAL A 45 4.86 -6.34 -12.25
C VAL A 45 4.71 -4.86 -11.91
N ILE A 46 3.72 -4.18 -12.49
CA ILE A 46 3.29 -2.84 -12.09
C ILE A 46 1.84 -2.96 -11.64
N HIS A 47 1.52 -2.43 -10.46
CA HIS A 47 0.20 -2.52 -9.86
C HIS A 47 -0.84 -1.67 -10.59
N ARG A 48 -0.51 -0.41 -10.90
CA ARG A 48 -1.34 0.59 -11.61
C ARG A 48 -2.59 1.09 -10.86
N ASP A 49 -3.10 0.33 -9.91
CA ASP A 49 -4.29 0.68 -9.13
C ASP A 49 -4.03 0.74 -7.61
N ILE A 50 -2.93 1.39 -7.20
CA ILE A 50 -2.60 1.51 -5.77
C ILE A 50 -3.60 2.45 -5.09
N LYS A 51 -4.48 1.88 -4.27
CA LYS A 51 -5.54 2.56 -3.52
C LYS A 51 -5.89 1.81 -2.23
N PRO A 52 -6.49 2.45 -1.21
CA PRO A 52 -6.75 1.84 0.09
C PRO A 52 -7.52 0.51 0.05
N GLU A 53 -8.42 0.34 -0.92
CA GLU A 53 -9.26 -0.84 -1.11
C GLU A 53 -8.45 -2.07 -1.56
N ASN A 54 -7.35 -1.86 -2.28
CA ASN A 54 -6.46 -2.92 -2.77
C ASN A 54 -5.30 -3.21 -1.79
N LEU A 55 -5.30 -2.58 -0.61
CA LEU A 55 -4.32 -2.81 0.45
C LEU A 55 -5.02 -3.52 1.61
N LEU A 56 -4.61 -4.73 1.93
CA LEU A 56 -5.31 -5.60 2.89
C LEU A 56 -4.43 -5.86 4.13
N MET A 57 -5.05 -6.03 5.29
CA MET A 57 -4.36 -6.58 6.46
C MET A 57 -4.39 -8.11 6.42
N GLY A 58 -3.41 -8.80 7.00
CA GLY A 58 -3.49 -10.25 7.20
C GLY A 58 -4.48 -10.64 8.31
N LEU A 59 -4.82 -11.93 8.40
CA LEU A 59 -5.62 -12.52 9.49
C LEU A 59 -4.79 -13.38 10.45
N GLY A 60 -5.30 -13.62 11.66
CA GLY A 60 -4.72 -14.54 12.64
C GLY A 60 -3.30 -14.16 13.08
N SER A 61 -2.33 -15.05 12.87
CA SER A 61 -0.91 -14.76 13.20
C SER A 61 -0.27 -13.70 12.29
N ASN A 62 -0.95 -13.29 11.22
CA ASN A 62 -0.47 -12.31 10.25
C ASN A 62 -1.21 -10.96 10.34
N VAL A 63 -1.96 -10.66 11.41
CA VAL A 63 -2.70 -9.39 11.57
C VAL A 63 -1.82 -8.14 11.44
N CYS A 64 -0.51 -8.28 11.57
CA CYS A 64 0.44 -7.19 11.41
C CYS A 64 1.03 -7.05 9.99
N GLN A 65 0.71 -7.99 9.09
CA GLN A 65 1.18 -8.02 7.70
C GLN A 65 0.23 -7.23 6.81
N VAL A 66 0.79 -6.43 5.91
CA VAL A 66 0.04 -5.81 4.82
C VAL A 66 0.20 -6.64 3.55
N ALA A 67 -0.92 -6.89 2.87
CA ALA A 67 -0.98 -7.51 1.56
C ALA A 67 -1.38 -6.47 0.51
N VAL A 68 -0.88 -6.65 -0.71
CA VAL A 68 -1.31 -5.87 -1.88
C VAL A 68 -2.12 -6.81 -2.77
N GLN A 69 -3.38 -6.47 -3.02
CA GLN A 69 -4.29 -7.23 -3.86
C GLN A 69 -4.01 -6.92 -5.33
N LEU A 70 -3.67 -7.94 -6.10
CA LEU A 70 -3.44 -7.81 -7.54
C LEU A 70 -4.78 -7.96 -8.27
N CYS A 71 -5.28 -6.87 -8.82
CA CYS A 71 -6.51 -6.89 -9.63
C CYS A 71 -6.19 -7.12 -11.12
N VAL A 72 -6.77 -8.20 -11.68
CA VAL A 72 -6.96 -8.54 -13.12
C VAL A 72 -5.72 -8.89 -13.97
N PRO A 73 -5.89 -9.69 -15.05
CA PRO A 73 -4.95 -10.71 -15.45
C PRO A 73 -3.68 -10.08 -16.01
N TYR A 74 -2.56 -10.70 -15.65
CA TYR A 74 -1.20 -10.37 -16.06
C TYR A 74 -1.01 -10.43 -17.59
N ARG A 75 -1.62 -9.51 -18.33
CA ARG A 75 -1.20 -9.23 -19.70
C ARG A 75 0.04 -8.36 -19.59
N PHE A 76 1.19 -9.02 -19.76
CA PHE A 76 2.48 -8.44 -20.13
C PHE A 76 2.28 -7.20 -21.00
N TRP A 77 2.19 -6.05 -20.36
CA TRP A 77 2.34 -4.77 -21.02
C TRP A 77 3.80 -4.42 -20.79
N PRO A 78 4.63 -4.23 -21.83
CA PRO A 78 6.00 -3.82 -21.65
C PRO A 78 6.01 -2.49 -20.88
N CYS A 79 6.28 -2.57 -19.58
CA CYS A 79 6.15 -1.45 -18.66
C CYS A 79 7.37 -0.55 -18.84
N LYS A 80 7.17 0.53 -19.59
CA LYS A 80 7.99 1.74 -19.52
C LYS A 80 8.15 2.14 -18.05
N GLN A 81 9.35 2.59 -17.67
CA GLN A 81 9.73 2.98 -16.30
C GLN A 81 8.77 3.99 -15.63
N GLN A 82 7.94 4.67 -16.42
CA GLN A 82 6.80 5.49 -15.97
C GLN A 82 5.83 4.75 -15.03
N GLY A 83 5.57 3.46 -15.24
CA GLY A 83 4.63 2.69 -14.42
C GLY A 83 5.07 2.56 -12.95
N ARG A 84 6.36 2.30 -12.73
CA ARG A 84 6.94 2.13 -11.38
C ARG A 84 6.88 3.42 -10.57
N ARG A 85 7.16 4.55 -11.23
CA ARG A 85 7.05 5.89 -10.67
C ARG A 85 5.60 6.19 -10.27
N ASN A 86 4.65 5.89 -11.15
CA ASN A 86 3.23 6.14 -10.91
C ASN A 86 2.70 5.34 -9.70
N ASP A 87 3.14 4.09 -9.51
CA ASP A 87 2.77 3.28 -8.35
C ASP A 87 3.33 3.88 -7.04
N MET A 88 4.59 4.33 -7.05
CA MET A 88 5.21 4.96 -5.87
C MET A 88 4.63 6.35 -5.55
N GLU A 89 4.19 7.11 -6.55
CA GLU A 89 3.46 8.36 -6.37
C GLU A 89 2.06 8.10 -5.80
N SER A 90 1.34 7.12 -6.35
CA SER A 90 0.04 6.70 -5.84
C SER A 90 0.12 6.23 -4.39
N LEU A 91 1.16 5.47 -4.03
CA LEU A 91 1.40 5.06 -2.64
C LEU A 91 1.60 6.26 -1.71
N ALA A 92 2.33 7.30 -2.14
CA ALA A 92 2.49 8.52 -1.34
C ALA A 92 1.15 9.23 -1.11
N TYR A 93 0.30 9.33 -2.14
CA TYR A 93 -1.04 9.91 -1.99
C TYR A 93 -1.92 9.11 -1.02
N VAL A 94 -1.86 7.77 -1.07
CA VAL A 94 -2.58 6.90 -0.12
C VAL A 94 -2.11 7.14 1.32
N LEU A 95 -0.80 7.27 1.56
CA LEU A 95 -0.29 7.53 2.91
C LEU A 95 -0.66 8.93 3.41
N VAL A 96 -0.65 9.94 2.55
CA VAL A 96 -1.13 11.30 2.87
C VAL A 96 -2.63 11.28 3.17
N TYR A 97 -3.41 10.52 2.40
CA TYR A 97 -4.83 10.31 2.66
C TYR A 97 -5.06 9.73 4.05
N PHE A 98 -4.32 8.70 4.46
CA PHE A 98 -4.44 8.14 5.81
C PHE A 98 -4.15 9.15 6.92
N LEU A 99 -3.22 10.09 6.71
CA LEU A 99 -2.92 11.15 7.70
C LEU A 99 -4.00 12.24 7.74
N LYS A 100 -4.53 12.65 6.58
CA LYS A 100 -5.44 13.79 6.47
C LYS A 100 -6.91 13.40 6.63
N GLY A 101 -7.25 12.18 6.24
CA GLY A 101 -8.61 11.63 6.14
C GLY A 101 -9.38 12.05 4.90
N SER A 102 -8.89 13.04 4.17
CA SER A 102 -9.41 13.43 2.86
C SER A 102 -8.33 14.03 1.97
N LEU A 103 -8.54 13.92 0.66
CA LEU A 103 -7.73 14.53 -0.39
C LEU A 103 -8.59 15.54 -1.18
N PRO A 104 -7.99 16.62 -1.73
CA PRO A 104 -8.73 17.69 -2.42
C PRO A 104 -9.50 17.26 -3.69
N TRP A 105 -9.17 16.09 -4.23
CA TRP A 105 -9.79 15.49 -5.41
C TRP A 105 -10.81 14.39 -5.08
N GLN A 106 -11.14 14.16 -3.80
CA GLN A 106 -12.22 13.25 -3.41
C GLN A 106 -13.59 13.94 -3.49
N GLY A 107 -14.65 13.14 -3.64
CA GLY A 107 -16.03 13.65 -3.69
C GLY A 107 -16.35 14.45 -4.96
N LEU A 108 -15.61 14.23 -6.04
CA LEU A 108 -15.94 14.75 -7.36
C LEU A 108 -17.18 14.03 -7.88
N SER A 109 -18.34 14.57 -7.54
CA SER A 109 -19.64 14.16 -8.03
C SER A 109 -20.13 15.24 -8.99
N ALA A 110 -19.63 15.22 -10.22
CA ALA A 110 -20.34 15.84 -11.33
C ALA A 110 -21.13 14.70 -12.01
N GLY A 111 -22.37 14.95 -12.41
CA GLY A 111 -23.27 13.96 -13.02
C GLY A 111 -22.84 13.52 -14.42
N SER A 112 -21.59 13.11 -14.56
CA SER A 112 -20.88 12.82 -15.80
C SER A 112 -20.12 11.49 -15.72
N ASN A 113 -19.70 11.01 -16.88
CA ASN A 113 -19.03 9.74 -17.10
C ASN A 113 -17.73 9.57 -16.27
N GLU A 114 -17.27 8.33 -16.09
CA GLU A 114 -16.07 7.99 -15.32
C GLU A 114 -14.79 8.64 -15.88
N GLU A 115 -14.74 8.86 -17.19
CA GLU A 115 -13.61 9.52 -17.87
C GLU A 115 -13.44 10.98 -17.43
N GLU A 116 -14.52 11.75 -17.36
CA GLU A 116 -14.50 13.15 -16.91
C GLU A 116 -14.09 13.27 -15.44
N ILE A 117 -14.56 12.35 -14.59
CA ILE A 117 -14.13 12.26 -13.19
C ILE A 117 -12.61 12.01 -13.12
N ASN A 118 -12.10 11.07 -13.94
CA ASN A 118 -10.68 10.76 -13.98
C ASN A 118 -9.83 11.94 -14.48
N GLU A 119 -10.30 12.66 -15.50
CA GLU A 119 -9.65 13.88 -16.00
C GLU A 119 -9.63 14.98 -14.94
N ASP A 120 -10.73 15.19 -14.21
CA ASP A 120 -10.82 16.14 -13.12
C ASP A 120 -9.87 15.81 -11.96
N VAL A 121 -9.81 14.53 -11.57
CA VAL A 121 -8.86 14.03 -10.57
C VAL A 121 -7.43 14.30 -11.03
N MET A 122 -7.10 13.96 -12.27
CA MET A 122 -5.76 14.19 -12.83
C MET A 122 -5.41 15.68 -12.87
N ARG A 123 -6.34 16.54 -13.29
CA ARG A 123 -6.15 18.00 -13.32
C ARG A 123 -5.89 18.56 -11.93
N LYS A 124 -6.67 18.13 -10.92
CA LYS A 124 -6.47 18.54 -9.52
C LYS A 124 -5.13 18.06 -8.98
N LYS A 125 -4.74 16.81 -9.25
CA LYS A 125 -3.44 16.25 -8.84
C LYS A 125 -2.27 17.02 -9.44
N PHE A 126 -2.38 17.46 -10.69
CA PHE A 126 -1.34 18.25 -11.36
C PHE A 126 -1.29 19.70 -10.87
N ALA A 127 -2.43 20.28 -10.50
CA ALA A 127 -2.52 21.68 -10.10
C ALA A 127 -1.96 21.94 -8.69
N ILE A 128 -2.15 21.00 -7.75
CA ILE A 128 -1.75 21.18 -6.36
C ILE A 128 -0.27 20.89 -6.15
N LYS A 129 0.41 21.76 -5.41
CA LYS A 129 1.83 21.56 -5.06
C LYS A 129 1.97 20.50 -3.97
N PRO A 130 3.01 19.63 -4.01
CA PRO A 130 3.24 18.64 -2.96
C PRO A 130 3.31 19.23 -1.55
N GLU A 131 3.90 20.42 -1.39
CA GLU A 131 4.01 21.14 -0.13
C GLU A 131 2.63 21.60 0.40
N GLU A 132 1.77 22.07 -0.49
CA GLU A 132 0.40 22.49 -0.17
C GLU A 132 -0.46 21.28 0.24
N LEU A 133 -0.35 20.18 -0.49
CA LEU A 133 -1.03 18.93 -0.14
C LEU A 133 -0.61 18.45 1.26
N CYS A 134 0.68 18.58 1.59
CA CYS A 134 1.29 18.07 2.81
C CYS A 134 1.43 19.10 3.95
N GLU A 135 0.76 20.26 3.91
CA GLU A 135 0.91 21.34 4.90
C GLU A 135 0.73 20.89 6.37
N SER A 136 -0.12 19.89 6.59
CA SER A 136 -0.43 19.30 7.90
C SER A 136 0.30 17.97 8.18
N CYS A 137 1.23 17.58 7.31
CA CYS A 137 1.93 16.31 7.34
C CYS A 137 3.44 16.55 7.46
N PRO A 138 4.23 15.54 7.86
CA PRO A 138 5.69 15.67 7.82
C PRO A 138 6.19 16.03 6.41
N PRO A 139 7.14 16.97 6.26
CA PRO A 139 7.62 17.42 4.96
C PRO A 139 8.25 16.29 4.12
N GLU A 140 8.64 15.19 4.76
CA GLU A 140 9.11 13.98 4.11
C GLU A 140 8.15 13.43 3.04
N PHE A 141 6.83 13.60 3.21
CA PHE A 141 5.83 13.16 2.24
C PHE A 141 5.79 14.05 0.99
N ALA A 142 5.90 15.37 1.16
CA ALA A 142 6.03 16.29 0.02
C ALA A 142 7.29 15.98 -0.78
N VAL A 143 8.42 15.80 -0.10
CA VAL A 143 9.69 15.45 -0.73
C VAL A 143 9.60 14.12 -1.47
N TRP A 144 8.87 13.13 -0.96
CA TRP A 144 8.62 11.87 -1.67
C TRP A 144 7.87 12.15 -2.97
N ILE A 145 6.71 12.83 -2.92
CA ILE A 145 5.92 13.13 -4.13
C ILE A 145 6.75 13.90 -5.15
N THR A 146 7.47 14.95 -4.74
CA THR A 146 8.37 15.72 -5.61
C THR A 146 9.48 14.85 -6.20
N SER A 147 10.04 13.92 -5.43
CA SER A 147 11.04 12.96 -5.93
C SER A 147 10.46 12.06 -7.02
N CYS A 148 9.22 11.59 -6.85
CA CYS A 148 8.53 10.88 -7.93
C CYS A 148 8.37 11.81 -9.15
N GLN A 149 7.98 13.07 -8.96
CA GLN A 149 7.64 14.00 -10.04
C GLN A 149 8.83 14.50 -10.89
N CYS A 150 9.98 14.77 -10.27
CA CYS A 150 11.14 15.39 -10.93
C CYS A 150 12.12 14.40 -11.58
N THR A 151 11.87 13.10 -11.46
CA THR A 151 12.84 12.08 -11.84
C THR A 151 12.88 11.83 -13.35
N HIS A 152 14.10 11.77 -13.90
CA HIS A 152 14.38 11.33 -15.27
C HIS A 152 14.26 9.80 -15.40
N PHE A 153 13.90 9.35 -16.60
CA PHE A 153 13.49 7.96 -16.90
C PHE A 153 14.50 6.86 -16.50
N GLU A 154 15.79 7.14 -16.27
CA GLU A 154 16.83 6.12 -16.08
C GLU A 154 17.33 5.96 -14.63
N ASP A 155 16.93 6.83 -13.71
CA ASP A 155 17.43 6.84 -12.32
C ASP A 155 16.58 5.95 -11.40
N MET A 156 16.68 4.63 -11.55
CA MET A 156 15.96 3.71 -10.68
C MET A 156 16.83 3.26 -9.49
N PRO A 157 16.76 3.93 -8.31
CA PRO A 157 16.50 3.24 -7.03
C PRO A 157 15.91 4.14 -5.90
N TYR A 158 14.60 4.40 -5.88
CA TYR A 158 13.96 5.25 -4.85
C TYR A 158 13.52 4.53 -3.57
N TYR A 159 13.28 3.22 -3.61
CA TYR A 159 12.73 2.52 -2.44
C TYR A 159 13.64 2.69 -1.23
N THR A 160 14.96 2.55 -1.40
CA THR A 160 15.93 2.71 -0.31
C THR A 160 15.92 4.12 0.27
N SER A 161 15.90 5.16 -0.57
CA SER A 161 15.93 6.56 -0.10
C SER A 161 14.63 6.97 0.60
N ILE A 162 13.47 6.56 0.06
CA ILE A 162 12.16 6.77 0.65
C ILE A 162 12.03 5.98 1.97
N LYS A 163 12.35 4.68 1.98
CA LYS A 163 12.36 3.87 3.21
C LYS A 163 13.28 4.47 4.28
N ALA A 164 14.48 4.90 3.90
CA ALA A 164 15.42 5.54 4.84
C ALA A 164 14.84 6.84 5.41
N ARG A 165 14.15 7.64 4.60
CA ARG A 165 13.47 8.85 5.05
C ARG A 165 12.36 8.54 6.05
N CYS A 166 11.45 7.62 5.74
CA CYS A 166 10.40 7.18 6.66
C CYS A 166 10.98 6.62 7.96
N ARG A 167 12.03 5.79 7.89
CA ARG A 167 12.69 5.21 9.07
C ARG A 167 13.39 6.26 9.93
N ARG A 168 14.01 7.28 9.33
CA ARG A 168 14.61 8.40 10.08
C ARG A 168 13.54 9.21 10.81
N LEU A 169 12.44 9.53 10.15
CA LEU A 169 11.30 10.21 10.76
C LEU A 169 10.67 9.38 11.89
N PHE A 170 10.54 8.08 11.69
CA PHE A 170 10.02 7.16 12.71
C PHE A 170 10.90 7.17 13.98
N LYS A 171 12.22 7.08 13.79
CA LYS A 171 13.20 7.14 14.89
C LYS A 171 13.23 8.52 15.56
N SER A 172 13.15 9.61 14.80
CA SER A 172 13.19 10.96 15.38
C SER A 172 11.97 11.28 16.25
N LYS A 173 10.84 10.61 15.99
CA LYS A 173 9.64 10.66 16.84
C LYS A 173 9.69 9.71 18.04
N GLY A 174 10.76 8.93 18.21
CA GLY A 174 10.92 7.97 19.30
C GLY A 174 10.00 6.75 19.18
N TYR A 175 9.48 6.47 17.99
CA TYR A 175 8.60 5.32 17.77
C TYR A 175 9.39 4.00 17.71
N VAL A 176 8.74 2.92 18.12
CA VAL A 176 9.25 1.54 18.06
C VAL A 176 8.39 0.74 17.10
N PHE A 177 9.03 -0.13 16.30
CA PHE A 177 8.35 -1.09 15.45
C PHE A 177 7.86 -2.26 16.30
N ASP A 178 6.77 -2.03 17.03
CA ASP A 178 6.09 -3.04 17.85
C ASP A 178 5.03 -3.82 17.08
N TYR A 179 4.65 -3.34 15.89
CA TYR A 179 3.55 -3.91 15.10
C TYR A 179 2.22 -3.93 15.86
N GLU A 180 2.11 -3.09 16.89
CA GLU A 180 0.88 -2.86 17.63
C GLU A 180 0.10 -1.76 16.92
N TYR A 181 -0.90 -2.21 16.16
CA TYR A 181 -1.98 -1.37 15.65
C TYR A 181 -2.97 -1.11 16.80
N ASP A 182 -3.59 0.08 16.87
CA ASP A 182 -4.31 0.52 18.08
C ASP A 182 -5.36 -0.53 18.50
N SER A 183 -5.45 -0.88 19.79
CA SER A 183 -6.22 -2.05 20.27
C SER A 183 -7.74 -2.00 20.02
N ALA A 184 -8.28 -0.87 19.56
CA ALA A 184 -9.65 -0.75 19.06
C ALA A 184 -9.86 -1.44 17.70
N GLU A 185 -8.78 -1.90 17.08
CA GLU A 185 -8.71 -2.37 15.68
C GLU A 185 -8.72 -3.90 15.54
N THR A 186 -8.51 -4.66 16.61
CA THR A 186 -8.64 -6.12 16.58
C THR A 186 -10.11 -6.52 16.63
N PRO A 187 -10.65 -7.23 15.64
CA PRO A 187 -11.98 -7.85 15.74
C PRO A 187 -12.06 -8.67 17.03
N LYS A 188 -13.17 -8.53 17.77
CA LYS A 188 -13.39 -9.26 19.05
C LYS A 188 -13.36 -10.80 18.92
N ASN A 189 -13.25 -11.33 17.71
CA ASN A 189 -13.21 -12.77 17.41
C ASN A 189 -11.81 -13.30 17.02
N ASP A 190 -10.78 -12.45 16.91
CA ASP A 190 -9.45 -12.91 16.53
C ASP A 190 -8.66 -13.32 17.77
N ILE A 191 -8.45 -14.64 17.90
CA ILE A 191 -7.66 -15.27 18.95
C ILE A 191 -6.27 -14.62 18.99
N LYS A 192 -5.95 -13.92 20.08
CA LYS A 192 -4.59 -13.51 20.41
C LYS A 192 -3.75 -14.77 20.66
N LEU A 193 -3.19 -15.35 19.61
CA LEU A 193 -2.10 -16.31 19.78
C LEU A 193 -0.82 -15.49 19.95
N GLY A 194 -0.40 -15.33 21.20
CA GLY A 194 0.83 -14.64 21.54
C GLY A 194 2.03 -15.36 20.92
N THR A 195 2.79 -14.67 20.10
CA THR A 195 4.14 -15.09 19.71
C THR A 195 4.97 -13.85 19.38
N SER A 196 6.23 -13.88 19.81
CA SER A 196 7.30 -12.96 19.41
C SER A 196 7.15 -12.58 17.93
N VAL A 197 6.92 -11.30 17.64
CA VAL A 197 6.65 -10.84 16.27
C VAL A 197 7.96 -10.88 15.48
N GLU A 198 8.24 -12.02 14.85
CA GLU A 198 9.18 -12.06 13.74
C GLU A 198 8.75 -11.04 12.68
N LYS A 199 9.71 -10.47 11.94
CA LYS A 199 9.41 -9.44 10.93
C LYS A 199 8.28 -9.94 10.01
N PRO A 200 7.12 -9.26 9.97
CA PRO A 200 5.99 -9.69 9.15
C PRO A 200 6.42 -9.85 7.68
N GLY A 201 6.09 -10.99 7.07
CA GLY A 201 6.30 -11.23 5.64
C GLY A 201 5.32 -10.42 4.79
N ILE A 202 5.59 -10.33 3.48
CA ILE A 202 4.70 -9.63 2.55
C ILE A 202 3.82 -10.65 1.85
N ILE A 203 2.52 -10.36 1.75
CA ILE A 203 1.58 -11.22 1.04
C ILE A 203 1.21 -10.56 -0.30
N LEU A 204 1.38 -11.29 -1.39
CA LEU A 204 0.86 -10.88 -2.70
C LEU A 204 -0.33 -11.80 -3.01
N ALA A 205 -1.52 -11.22 -3.16
CA ALA A 205 -2.72 -11.98 -3.47
C ALA A 205 -3.02 -11.87 -4.96
N THR A 206 -3.13 -12.99 -5.66
CA THR A 206 -3.45 -13.02 -7.09
C THR A 206 -4.44 -14.13 -7.43
N GLN A 207 -5.22 -13.92 -8.49
CA GLN A 207 -6.15 -14.92 -9.04
C GLN A 207 -5.47 -15.88 -10.04
N ASP A 208 -4.27 -15.58 -10.54
CA ASP A 208 -3.57 -16.38 -11.56
C ASP A 208 -2.15 -16.76 -11.08
N ILE A 209 -1.91 -18.03 -10.72
CA ILE A 209 -0.59 -18.52 -10.23
C ILE A 209 0.44 -18.74 -11.33
N HIS A 210 -0.01 -19.03 -12.55
CA HIS A 210 0.76 -19.87 -13.46
C HIS A 210 2.15 -19.33 -13.84
N ASP A 211 2.42 -18.04 -13.63
CA ASP A 211 3.71 -17.40 -13.95
C ASP A 211 4.61 -17.05 -12.73
N LEU A 212 4.21 -17.35 -11.49
CA LEU A 212 4.94 -16.92 -10.27
C LEU A 212 5.62 -18.07 -9.48
N VAL A 213 6.01 -19.15 -10.14
CA VAL A 213 6.59 -20.33 -9.48
C VAL A 213 8.11 -20.19 -9.34
N GLU A 214 8.61 -19.89 -8.12
CA GLU A 214 9.94 -20.25 -7.57
C GLU A 214 9.99 -19.92 -6.05
N PRO A 215 10.84 -20.57 -5.23
CA PRO A 215 10.64 -20.63 -3.78
C PRO A 215 11.00 -19.32 -3.07
N PHE A 216 9.98 -18.55 -2.70
CA PHE A 216 10.12 -17.28 -1.98
C PHE A 216 10.36 -17.50 -0.49
N SER A 217 11.53 -17.09 0.01
CA SER A 217 11.84 -17.17 1.45
C SER A 217 11.20 -16.05 2.29
N ARG A 218 10.57 -15.04 1.67
CA ARG A 218 10.03 -13.84 2.37
C ARG A 218 8.66 -13.37 1.91
N ILE A 219 8.05 -14.02 0.92
CA ILE A 219 6.80 -13.58 0.30
C ILE A 219 5.86 -14.76 0.23
N ARG A 220 4.67 -14.62 0.82
CA ARG A 220 3.62 -15.62 0.66
C ARG A 220 2.75 -15.17 -0.49
N ILE A 221 2.78 -15.91 -1.58
CA ILE A 221 1.78 -15.77 -2.64
C ILE A 221 0.57 -16.60 -2.22
N ILE A 222 -0.59 -15.97 -2.14
CA ILE A 222 -1.86 -16.65 -1.90
C ILE A 222 -2.63 -16.58 -3.22
N SER A 223 -3.02 -17.74 -3.75
CA SER A 223 -3.96 -17.83 -4.87
C SER A 223 -5.07 -18.83 -4.58
N GLU A 224 -6.16 -18.65 -5.33
CA GLU A 224 -7.37 -19.45 -5.28
C GLU A 224 -7.12 -20.92 -5.63
N ASP A 225 -6.13 -21.24 -6.47
CA ASP A 225 -5.92 -22.61 -6.97
C ASP A 225 -5.26 -23.57 -5.96
N VAL A 226 -4.76 -23.08 -4.82
CA VAL A 226 -4.09 -23.92 -3.80
C VAL A 226 -5.08 -24.51 -2.79
N LEU A 227 -6.37 -24.17 -2.88
CA LEU A 227 -7.40 -24.70 -1.98
C LEU A 227 -7.95 -26.07 -2.41
N ASP A 228 -7.79 -26.48 -3.66
CA ASP A 228 -8.33 -27.76 -4.16
C ASP A 228 -7.41 -28.98 -3.91
N LEU A 229 -6.23 -28.79 -3.32
CA LEU A 229 -5.30 -29.89 -2.99
C LEU A 229 -5.35 -30.35 -1.52
N LYS A 230 -6.36 -29.93 -0.75
CA LYS A 230 -6.55 -30.39 0.65
C LYS A 230 -7.88 -31.09 0.92
N GLU A 231 -8.69 -31.36 -0.09
CA GLU A 231 -9.89 -32.20 0.04
C GLU A 231 -9.85 -33.47 -0.83
N SER A 232 -8.72 -34.19 -0.81
CA SER A 232 -8.62 -35.56 -1.35
C SER A 232 -8.04 -36.52 -0.33
#